data_AF-A0A2E3XFQ7-F1
#
_entry.id   AF-A0A2E3XFQ7-F1
#
_cell.length_a   1.000
_cell.length_b   1.000
_cell.length_c   1.000
_cell.angle_alpha   90.00
_cell.angle_beta   90.00
_cell.angle_gamma   90.00
#
_symmetry.space_group_name_H-M   'P 1'
#
loop_
_entity.id
_entity.type
_entity.pdbx_description
1 polymer ?
#
loop_
_entity_poly.entity_id
_entity_poly.type
_entity_poly.pdbx_seq_one_letter_code
_entity_poly.pdbx_strand_id
1 'polypeptide(L)' 'MPGNVIDSIKKWIGQVTELGMLLVALAIVLQILIGDNLAFFGDVVGNLTALIASLGDNGLVGLVAIAIILWLFAKRSPG' A
#
# COMPACT_ATOMS: atom_id res chain seq x y z
N MET A 1 -3.32 28.12 19.16
CA MET A 1 -3.87 27.63 17.87
C MET A 1 -3.76 26.09 17.83
N PRO A 2 -4.79 25.35 18.26
CA PRO A 2 -4.75 23.87 18.37
C PRO A 2 -5.17 23.11 17.09
N GLY A 3 -5.52 23.79 16.00
CA GLY A 3 -5.86 23.15 14.72
C GLY A 3 -4.65 22.73 13.86
N ASN A 4 -3.43 23.19 14.15
CA ASN A 4 -2.28 23.01 13.25
C ASN A 4 -1.56 21.65 13.37
N VAL A 5 -1.59 21.00 14.54
CA VAL A 5 -0.80 19.77 14.77
C VAL A 5 -1.42 18.57 14.05
N ILE A 6 -2.74 18.40 14.13
CA ILE A 6 -3.44 17.29 13.48
C ILE A 6 -3.29 17.37 11.96
N ASP A 7 -3.41 18.57 11.39
CA ASP A 7 -3.28 18.79 9.95
C ASP A 7 -1.84 18.58 9.47
N SER A 8 -0.85 18.98 10.28
CA SER A 8 0.57 18.72 10.00
C SER A 8 0.89 17.22 10.01
N ILE A 9 0.35 16.47 10.98
CA ILE A 9 0.52 15.01 11.06
C ILE A 9 -0.15 14.33 9.87
N LYS A 10 -1.40 14.70 9.53
CA LYS A 10 -2.10 14.16 8.35
C LYS A 10 -1.30 14.39 7.07
N LYS A 11 -0.75 15.60 6.89
CA LYS A 11 0.09 15.94 5.74
C LYS A 11 1.36 15.07 5.70
N TRP A 12 2.05 14.93 6.83
CA TRP A 12 3.28 14.13 6.90
C TRP A 12 3.01 12.64 6.61
N ILE A 13 1.97 12.06 7.20
CA ILE A 13 1.55 10.67 6.93
C ILE A 13 1.21 10.49 5.45
N GLY A 14 0.50 11.46 4.85
CA GLY A 14 0.18 11.45 3.43
C GLY A 14 1.44 11.39 2.56
N GLN A 15 2.39 12.29 2.81
CA GLN A 15 3.66 12.36 2.07
C GLN A 15 4.51 11.10 2.23
N VAL A 16 4.64 10.57 3.45
CA VAL A 16 5.38 9.33 3.71
C VAL A 16 4.70 8.13 3.04
N THR A 17 3.37 8.08 3.06
CA THR A 17 2.61 7.01 2.37
C THR A 17 2.80 7.09 0.86
N GLU A 18 2.80 8.29 0.28
CA GLU A 18 3.05 8.50 -1.15
C GLU A 18 4.45 8.04 -1.55
N LEU A 19 5.48 8.42 -0.78
CA LEU A 19 6.84 7.93 -0.98
C LEU A 19 6.92 6.42 -0.82
N GLY A 20 6.28 5.85 0.20
CA GLY A 20 6.20 4.40 0.40
C GLY A 20 5.55 3.68 -0.77
N MET A 21 4.46 4.21 -1.34
CA MET A 21 3.81 3.64 -2.52
C MET A 21 4.71 3.64 -3.75
N LEU A 22 5.46 4.74 -3.98
CA LEU A 22 6.45 4.79 -5.08
C LEU A 22 7.58 3.77 -4.87
N LEU A 23 8.05 3.60 -3.64
CA LEU A 23 9.08 2.61 -3.30
C LEU A 23 8.57 1.17 -3.48
N VAL A 24 7.33 0.88 -3.08
CA VAL A 24 6.70 -0.44 -3.30
C VAL A 24 6.56 -0.72 -4.80
N ALA A 25 6.11 0.25 -5.59
CA ALA A 25 6.01 0.10 -7.04
C ALA A 25 7.38 -0.20 -7.68
N LEU A 26 8.42 0.53 -7.26
CA LEU A 26 9.80 0.28 -7.71
C LEU A 26 10.28 -1.12 -7.31
N ALA A 27 10.06 -1.52 -6.06
CA ALA A 27 10.46 -2.82 -5.53
C ALA A 27 9.83 -3.97 -6.32
N ILE A 28 8.54 -3.88 -6.63
CA ILE A 28 7.83 -4.87 -7.45
C ILE A 28 8.49 -5.00 -8.83
N VAL A 29 8.76 -3.88 -9.51
CA VAL A 29 9.42 -3.90 -10.84
C VAL A 29 10.81 -4.53 -10.76
N LEU A 30 11.63 -4.09 -9.79
CA LEU A 30 12.99 -4.61 -9.62
C LEU A 30 12.99 -6.10 -9.29
N GLN A 31 12.06 -6.56 -8.44
CA GLN A 31 12.04 -7.96 -8.01
C GLN A 31 11.59 -8.87 -9.16
N ILE A 32 10.68 -8.41 -10.02
CA ILE A 32 10.32 -9.14 -11.25
C ILE A 32 11.50 -9.25 -12.22
N LEU A 33 12.33 -8.21 -12.33
CA LEU A 33 13.45 -8.19 -13.27
C LEU A 33 14.68 -8.96 -12.77
N ILE A 34 14.98 -8.87 -11.47
CA ILE A 34 16.22 -9.35 -10.86
C ILE A 34 16.00 -10.63 -10.05
N GLY A 35 14.77 -10.90 -9.61
CA GLY A 35 14.42 -11.97 -8.67
C GLY A 35 14.63 -11.56 -7.21
N ASP A 36 14.58 -12.54 -6.31
CA ASP A 36 14.51 -12.33 -4.84
C ASP A 36 15.81 -11.81 -4.19
N ASN A 37 16.87 -11.59 -4.98
CA ASN A 37 18.17 -11.14 -4.50
C ASN A 37 18.32 -9.61 -4.46
N LEU A 38 17.23 -8.90 -4.12
CA LEU A 38 17.27 -7.45 -3.95
C LEU A 38 17.78 -7.08 -2.55
N ALA A 39 18.96 -6.46 -2.50
CA ALA A 39 19.37 -5.77 -1.29
C ALA A 39 18.32 -4.69 -0.95
N PHE A 40 17.88 -4.64 0.31
CA PHE A 40 16.99 -3.64 0.92
C PHE A 40 15.47 -3.80 0.73
N PHE A 41 14.95 -4.51 -0.27
CA PHE A 41 13.50 -4.56 -0.53
C PHE A 41 12.76 -5.78 0.03
N GLY A 42 13.47 -6.88 0.36
CA GLY A 42 12.82 -8.13 0.78
C GLY A 42 11.92 -8.74 -0.31
N ASP A 43 11.08 -9.72 0.06
CA ASP A 43 10.16 -10.37 -0.86
C ASP A 43 8.82 -9.60 -0.98
N VAL A 44 8.83 -8.49 -1.70
CA VAL A 44 7.65 -7.62 -1.89
C VAL A 44 6.58 -8.30 -2.74
N VAL A 45 6.97 -8.97 -3.82
CA VAL A 45 6.04 -9.66 -4.73
C VAL A 45 5.39 -10.87 -4.04
N GLY A 46 6.16 -11.66 -3.28
CA GLY A 46 5.63 -12.76 -2.49
C GLY A 46 4.68 -12.29 -1.39
N ASN A 47 5.02 -11.22 -0.67
CA ASN A 47 4.12 -10.63 0.32
C ASN A 47 2.79 -10.16 -0.30
N LEU A 48 2.85 -9.54 -1.48
CA LEU A 48 1.65 -9.08 -2.21
C LEU A 48 0.80 -10.27 -2.68
N THR A 49 1.41 -11.28 -3.27
CA THR A 49 0.67 -12.45 -3.77
C THR A 49 0.08 -13.28 -2.63
N ALA A 50 0.78 -13.41 -1.50
CA ALA A 50 0.25 -14.04 -0.29
C ALA A 50 -0.97 -13.28 0.28
N LEU A 51 -0.93 -11.94 0.29
CA LEU A 51 -2.08 -11.12 0.66
C LEU A 51 -3.26 -11.38 -0.28
N ILE A 52 -3.05 -11.35 -1.59
CA ILE A 52 -4.10 -11.58 -2.60
C ILE A 52 -4.70 -12.98 -2.45
N ALA A 53 -3.86 -14.01 -2.26
CA ALA A 53 -4.31 -15.37 -2.01
C ALA A 53 -5.18 -15.46 -0.75
N SER A 54 -4.75 -14.85 0.35
CA SER A 54 -5.52 -14.81 1.61
C SER A 54 -6.89 -14.14 1.44
N LEU A 55 -6.98 -13.09 0.61
CA LEU A 55 -8.25 -12.45 0.30
C LEU A 55 -9.13 -13.37 -0.57
N GLY A 56 -8.56 -14.06 -1.56
CA GLY A 56 -9.27 -15.03 -2.39
C GLY A 56 -9.84 -16.22 -1.61
N ASP A 57 -9.06 -16.79 -0.69
CA ASP A 57 -9.44 -17.97 0.10
C ASP A 57 -10.63 -17.70 1.04
N ASN A 58 -10.80 -16.44 1.47
CA ASN A 58 -11.92 -16.02 2.32
C ASN A 58 -13.20 -15.67 1.53
N GLY A 59 -13.18 -15.77 0.19
CA GLY A 59 -14.34 -15.57 -0.69
C GLY A 59 -15.06 -14.23 -0.47
N LEU A 60 -16.27 -14.28 0.10
CA LEU A 60 -17.10 -13.09 0.34
C LEU A 60 -16.43 -12.07 1.26
N VAL A 61 -15.74 -12.51 2.32
CA VAL A 61 -15.09 -11.61 3.27
C VAL A 61 -13.92 -10.88 2.60
N GLY A 62 -13.19 -11.57 1.72
CA GLY A 62 -12.14 -10.96 0.90
C GLY A 62 -12.66 -9.86 -0.03
N LEU A 63 -13.81 -10.09 -0.69
CA LEU A 63 -14.43 -9.09 -1.55
C LEU A 63 -14.88 -7.84 -0.76
N VAL A 64 -15.44 -8.03 0.45
CA VAL A 64 -15.79 -6.91 1.32
C VAL A 64 -14.55 -6.13 1.73
N ALA A 65 -13.46 -6.80 2.09
CA ALA A 65 -12.20 -6.15 2.42
C ALA A 65 -11.65 -5.33 1.23
N ILE A 66 -11.66 -5.88 0.01
CA ILE A 66 -11.26 -5.17 -1.21
C ILE A 66 -12.15 -3.95 -1.44
N ALA A 67 -13.47 -4.08 -1.30
CA ALA A 67 -14.40 -2.97 -1.49
C ALA A 67 -14.12 -1.81 -0.51
N ILE A 68 -13.82 -2.13 0.75
CA ILE A 68 -13.45 -1.12 1.76
C ILE A 68 -12.12 -0.45 1.40
N ILE A 69 -11.12 -1.22 0.98
CA ILE A 69 -9.81 -0.69 0.56
C ILE A 69 -9.98 0.27 -0.62
N LEU A 70 -10.69 -0.14 -1.66
CA LEU A 70 -10.95 0.70 -2.83
C LEU A 70 -11.73 1.96 -2.47
N TRP A 71 -12.72 1.87 -1.56
CA TRP A 71 -13.44 3.04 -1.07
C TRP A 71 -12.55 4.02 -0.30
N LEU A 72 -11.62 3.53 0.53
CA LEU A 72 -10.65 4.35 1.25
C LEU A 72 -9.71 5.09 0.28
N PHE A 73 -9.24 4.42 -0.78
CA PHE A 73 -8.42 5.04 -1.81
C PHE A 73 -9.21 6.05 -2.66
N ALA A 74 -10.44 5.72 -3.08
CA ALA A 74 -11.29 6.61 -3.85
C ALA A 74 -11.70 7.88 -3.07
N LYS A 75 -11.84 7.78 -1.75
CA LYS A 75 -12.10 8.93 -0.88
C LYS A 75 -10.89 9.87 -0.75
N ARG A 76 -9.67 9.41 -1.07
CA ARG A 76 -8.50 10.29 -1.24
C ARG A 76 -8.57 10.99 -2.60
N SER A 77 -9.66 11.71 -2.89
CA SER A 77 -9.65 12.69 -3.97
C SER A 77 -8.84 13.91 -3.48
N PRO A 78 -7.78 14.32 -4.20
CA PRO A 78 -7.01 15.50 -3.87
C PRO A 78 -7.94 16.72 -3.94
N GLY A 79 -7.98 17.47 -2.83
CA GLY A 79 -8.41 18.87 -2.82
C GLY A 79 -7.17 19.75 -2.80
#